data_AF-A0A0V1PZJ6-F1
#
_entry.id   AF-A0A0V1PZJ6-F1
#
_cell.length_a   1.000
_cell.length_b   1.000
_cell.length_c   1.000
_cell.angle_alpha   90.00
_cell.angle_beta   90.00
_cell.angle_gamma   90.00
#
_symmetry.space_group_name_H-M   'P 1'
#
loop_
_entity.id
_entity.type
_entity.pdbx_description
1 polymer ?
#
loop_
_entity_poly.entity_id
_entity_poly.type
_entity_poly.pdbx_seq_one_letter_code
_entity_poly.pdbx_strand_id
1 'polypeptide(L)'
;MLRNFDLTKLKAIILASPGFTANALYQKIINQATQEENKLIFQNKSKFMVVHSSTGYLQGLEEVLKDPSIQKQLSNTKFAREGAIFEEFQRVLNNDDDRAWYGPLEAAKAVELGAIKYFMITDTLFRSDDIAVRKHYIKLTEQVKSQGGEVLIFSSLHESGEQLDQLTGVAVLLNYPVADLDEEEEEE
;
A
#
# COMPACT_ATOMS: atom_id res chain seq x y z
N MET A 1 -3.10 24.30 8.55
CA MET A 1 -3.81 23.06 8.11
C MET A 1 -4.40 23.24 6.72
N LEU A 2 -5.33 24.19 6.51
CA LEU A 2 -6.04 24.38 5.23
C LEU A 2 -5.17 24.72 4.01
N ARG A 3 -3.98 25.29 4.24
CA ARG A 3 -3.06 25.69 3.15
C ARG A 3 -2.34 24.50 2.49
N ASN A 4 -2.16 23.39 3.23
CA ASN A 4 -1.39 22.22 2.77
C ASN A 4 -2.24 20.95 2.64
N PHE A 5 -3.43 20.92 3.24
CA PHE A 5 -4.30 19.75 3.25
C PHE A 5 -5.61 20.01 2.53
N ASP A 6 -5.80 19.37 1.38
CA ASP A 6 -7.08 19.34 0.66
C ASP A 6 -7.99 18.30 1.32
N LEU A 7 -8.84 18.77 2.25
CA LEU A 7 -9.71 17.90 3.05
C LEU A 7 -10.72 17.11 2.19
N THR A 8 -11.00 17.54 0.96
CA THR A 8 -11.91 16.85 0.06
C THR A 8 -11.30 15.55 -0.48
N LYS A 9 -10.01 15.57 -0.83
CA LYS A 9 -9.26 14.43 -1.38
C LYS A 9 -8.80 13.44 -0.33
N LEU A 10 -8.56 13.91 0.89
CA LEU A 10 -8.08 13.05 1.98
C LEU A 10 -9.15 12.03 2.38
N LYS A 11 -8.74 10.77 2.56
CA LYS A 11 -9.61 9.69 3.06
C LYS A 11 -9.77 9.75 4.57
N ALA A 12 -8.70 10.11 5.28
CA ALA A 12 -8.68 10.24 6.72
C ALA A 12 -7.63 11.28 7.18
N ILE A 13 -7.82 11.83 8.37
CA ILE A 13 -6.94 12.80 9.01
C ILE A 13 -6.64 12.29 10.42
N ILE A 14 -5.39 11.95 10.67
CA ILE A 14 -4.99 11.34 11.94
C ILE A 14 -4.30 12.38 12.82
N LEU A 15 -4.80 12.53 14.04
CA LEU A 15 -4.22 13.36 15.09
C LEU A 15 -3.63 12.42 16.14
N ALA A 16 -2.30 12.32 16.18
CA ALA A 16 -1.57 11.43 17.06
C ALA A 16 -0.74 12.23 18.08
N SER A 17 -0.75 11.82 19.35
CA SER A 17 0.15 12.38 20.36
C SER A 17 0.32 11.46 21.57
N PRO A 18 1.45 11.57 22.28
CA PRO A 18 1.52 11.08 23.65
C PRO A 18 0.61 11.92 24.55
N GLY A 19 -0.32 11.27 25.26
CA GLY A 19 -1.27 11.94 26.15
C GLY A 19 -2.40 12.67 25.43
N PHE A 20 -2.72 13.90 25.87
CA PHE A 20 -3.98 14.59 25.54
C PHE A 20 -3.86 15.68 24.46
N THR A 21 -2.66 15.91 23.92
CA THR A 21 -2.40 17.02 22.98
C THR A 21 -3.21 16.91 21.70
N ALA A 22 -3.32 15.72 21.12
CA ALA A 22 -4.11 15.46 19.91
C ALA A 22 -5.60 15.74 20.12
N ASN A 23 -6.13 15.35 21.28
CA ASN A 23 -7.53 15.62 21.63
C ASN A 23 -7.76 17.14 21.85
N ALA A 24 -6.84 17.81 22.54
CA ALA A 24 -6.92 19.26 22.72
C ALA A 24 -6.84 20.02 21.39
N LEU A 25 -5.99 19.57 20.46
CA LEU A 25 -5.89 20.13 19.12
C LEU A 25 -7.17 19.90 18.32
N TYR A 26 -7.75 18.69 18.38
CA TYR A 26 -9.02 18.38 17.73
C TYR A 26 -10.13 19.32 18.20
N GLN A 27 -10.28 19.51 19.52
CA GLN A 27 -11.27 20.42 20.07
C GLN A 27 -11.05 21.87 19.62
N LYS A 28 -9.79 22.34 19.61
CA LYS A 28 -9.47 23.68 19.09
C LYS A 28 -9.85 23.84 17.62
N ILE A 29 -9.57 22.85 16.77
CA ILE A 29 -9.93 22.88 15.33
C ILE A 29 -11.44 23.00 15.16
N ILE A 30 -12.22 22.20 15.91
CA ILE A 30 -13.69 22.23 15.83
C ILE A 30 -14.26 23.55 16.35
N ASN A 31 -13.72 24.07 17.46
CA ASN A 31 -14.16 25.35 18.02
C ASN A 31 -13.89 26.51 17.07
N GLN A 32 -12.70 26.55 16.47
CA GLN A 32 -12.35 27.57 15.49
C GLN A 32 -13.20 27.45 14.21
N ALA A 33 -13.44 26.23 13.72
CA ALA A 33 -14.32 26.00 12.58
C ALA A 33 -15.75 26.49 12.84
N THR A 34 -16.22 26.39 14.09
CA THR A 34 -17.53 26.90 14.50
C THR A 34 -17.58 28.42 14.50
N GLN A 35 -16.53 29.07 15.01
CA GLN A 35 -16.43 30.54 15.03
C GLN A 35 -16.32 31.13 13.61
N GLU A 36 -15.61 30.45 12.71
CA GLU A 36 -15.41 30.89 11.33
C GLU A 36 -16.49 30.40 10.36
N GLU A 37 -17.53 29.70 10.85
CA GLU A 37 -18.58 29.04 10.05
C GLU A 37 -18.03 28.19 8.88
N ASN A 38 -16.90 27.53 9.11
CA ASN A 38 -16.16 26.84 8.07
C ASN A 38 -16.80 25.48 7.72
N LYS A 39 -17.74 25.51 6.76
CA LYS A 39 -18.49 24.33 6.28
C LYS A 39 -17.60 23.16 5.85
N LEU A 40 -16.39 23.42 5.35
CA LEU A 40 -15.49 22.40 4.84
C LEU A 40 -14.97 21.48 5.96
N ILE A 41 -14.68 22.02 7.15
CA ILE A 41 -14.26 21.21 8.30
C ILE A 41 -15.45 20.39 8.84
N PHE A 42 -16.65 20.97 8.89
CA PHE A 42 -17.85 20.25 9.34
C PHE A 42 -18.21 19.08 8.43
N GLN A 43 -18.16 19.26 7.11
CA GLN A 43 -18.41 18.20 6.14
C GLN A 43 -17.39 17.06 6.23
N ASN A 44 -16.15 17.37 6.63
CA ASN A 44 -15.08 16.38 6.75
C ASN A 44 -14.82 15.95 8.20
N LYS A 45 -15.70 16.29 9.15
CA LYS A 45 -15.53 15.99 10.58
C LYS A 45 -15.38 14.49 10.85
N SER A 46 -16.10 13.65 10.12
CA SER A 46 -16.02 12.18 10.21
C SER A 46 -14.68 11.59 9.78
N LYS A 47 -13.84 12.37 9.08
CA LYS A 47 -12.50 11.94 8.64
C LYS A 47 -11.43 12.14 9.72
N PHE A 48 -11.70 12.94 10.75
CA PHE A 48 -10.76 13.19 11.84
C PHE A 48 -10.76 12.03 12.82
N MET A 49 -9.57 11.49 13.09
CA MET A 49 -9.34 10.42 14.06
C MET A 49 -8.30 10.88 15.07
N VAL A 50 -8.60 10.69 16.35
CA VAL A 50 -7.67 10.97 17.44
C VAL A 50 -7.13 9.64 17.94
N VAL A 51 -5.81 9.50 17.97
CA VAL A 51 -5.11 8.27 18.34
C VAL A 51 -4.00 8.54 19.32
N HIS A 52 -3.68 7.52 20.11
CA HIS A 52 -2.50 7.53 20.94
C HIS A 52 -1.25 7.29 20.09
N SER A 53 -0.14 7.95 20.43
CA SER A 53 1.19 7.58 19.95
C SER A 53 2.18 7.75 21.07
N SER A 54 3.14 6.84 21.18
CA SER A 54 4.22 6.92 22.17
C SER A 54 5.12 8.16 22.00
N THR A 55 5.15 8.74 20.80
CA THR A 55 6.07 9.83 20.44
C THR A 55 5.49 10.77 19.39
N GLY A 56 6.00 12.01 19.34
CA GLY A 56 5.64 13.00 18.30
C GLY A 56 6.53 12.95 17.05
N TYR A 57 7.51 12.05 17.02
CA TYR A 57 8.45 11.89 15.90
C TYR A 57 7.94 10.88 14.87
N LEU A 58 8.61 10.78 13.71
CA LEU A 58 8.22 9.90 12.60
C LEU A 58 8.00 8.43 13.00
N GLN A 59 8.73 7.93 14.00
CA GLN A 59 8.57 6.57 14.52
C GLN A 59 7.16 6.30 15.08
N GLY A 60 6.52 7.33 15.65
CA GLY A 60 5.15 7.23 16.18
C GLY A 60 4.11 7.03 15.08
N LEU A 61 4.44 7.34 13.82
CA LEU A 61 3.55 7.13 12.68
C LEU A 61 3.37 5.63 12.37
N GLU A 62 4.42 4.83 12.50
CA GLU A 62 4.33 3.37 12.30
C GLU A 62 3.45 2.71 13.36
N GLU A 63 3.60 3.11 14.62
CA GLU A 63 2.76 2.67 15.73
C GLU A 63 1.27 2.97 15.45
N VAL A 64 0.98 4.20 15.04
CA VAL A 64 -0.38 4.67 14.77
C VAL A 64 -1.04 3.94 13.60
N LEU A 65 -0.27 3.65 12.54
CA LEU A 65 -0.81 2.94 11.38
C LEU A 65 -1.08 1.45 11.66
N LYS A 66 -0.46 0.89 12.70
CA LYS A 66 -0.75 -0.47 13.20
C LYS A 66 -1.99 -0.53 14.10
N ASP A 67 -2.56 0.61 14.50
CA ASP A 67 -3.75 0.63 15.34
C ASP A 67 -4.96 0.02 14.59
N PRO A 68 -5.62 -1.02 15.14
CA PRO A 68 -6.74 -1.70 14.49
C PRO A 68 -7.92 -0.77 14.14
N SER A 69 -8.12 0.31 14.92
CA SER A 69 -9.18 1.29 14.66
C SER A 69 -8.93 2.08 13.37
N ILE A 70 -7.66 2.37 13.09
CA ILE A 70 -7.21 3.07 11.88
C ILE A 70 -7.25 2.14 10.68
N GLN A 71 -6.79 0.91 10.85
CA GLN A 71 -6.83 -0.09 9.79
C GLN A 71 -8.26 -0.33 9.30
N LYS A 72 -9.24 -0.45 10.20
CA LYS A 72 -10.65 -0.64 9.85
C LYS A 72 -11.27 0.52 9.06
N GLN A 73 -10.81 1.75 9.30
CA GLN A 73 -11.32 2.91 8.58
C GLN A 73 -10.59 3.13 7.24
N LEU A 74 -9.32 2.72 7.15
CA LEU A 74 -8.54 2.71 5.91
C LEU A 74 -8.88 1.53 4.99
N SER A 75 -9.42 0.43 5.51
CA SER A 75 -9.62 -0.84 4.80
C SER A 75 -10.78 -0.90 3.82
N ASN A 76 -11.75 -0.01 3.92
CA ASN A 76 -13.07 -0.28 3.32
C ASN A 76 -13.17 -0.21 1.79
N THR A 77 -12.09 0.03 1.03
CA THR A 77 -12.17 -0.01 -0.45
C THR A 77 -10.89 -0.49 -1.14
N LYS A 78 -9.73 0.06 -0.77
CA LYS A 78 -8.45 -0.28 -1.41
C LYS A 78 -7.94 -1.65 -0.95
N PHE A 79 -7.87 -1.88 0.36
CA PHE A 79 -7.40 -3.15 0.92
C PHE A 79 -8.35 -4.31 0.59
N ALA A 80 -9.66 -4.08 0.49
CA ALA A 80 -10.59 -5.11 0.03
C ALA A 80 -10.27 -5.60 -1.40
N ARG A 81 -9.91 -4.68 -2.31
CA ARG A 81 -9.50 -5.03 -3.67
C ARG A 81 -8.16 -5.74 -3.70
N GLU A 82 -7.17 -5.23 -2.96
CA GLU A 82 -5.84 -5.83 -2.87
C GLU A 82 -5.90 -7.24 -2.25
N GLY A 83 -6.71 -7.42 -1.20
CA GLY A 83 -6.97 -8.73 -0.59
C GLY A 83 -7.61 -9.71 -1.58
N ALA A 84 -8.66 -9.31 -2.29
CA ALA A 84 -9.32 -10.17 -3.29
C ALA A 84 -8.37 -10.59 -4.43
N ILE A 85 -7.49 -9.69 -4.89
CA ILE A 85 -6.50 -10.00 -5.92
C ILE A 85 -5.41 -10.93 -5.38
N PHE A 86 -5.00 -10.74 -4.13
CA PHE A 86 -4.04 -11.62 -3.48
C PHE A 86 -4.60 -13.03 -3.25
N GLU A 87 -5.88 -13.16 -2.88
CA GLU A 87 -6.58 -14.44 -2.82
C GLU A 87 -6.70 -15.10 -4.21
N GLU A 88 -6.91 -14.33 -5.28
CA GLU A 88 -6.85 -14.83 -6.67
C GLU A 88 -5.46 -15.37 -6.99
N PHE A 89 -4.41 -14.63 -6.66
CA PHE A 89 -3.02 -15.06 -6.83
C PHE A 89 -2.72 -16.38 -6.10
N GLN A 90 -3.04 -16.47 -4.81
CA GLN A 90 -2.82 -17.70 -4.03
C GLN A 90 -3.55 -18.91 -4.61
N ARG A 91 -4.78 -18.70 -5.09
CA ARG A 91 -5.56 -19.77 -5.73
C ARG A 91 -4.91 -20.26 -7.01
N VAL A 92 -4.44 -19.34 -7.86
CA VAL A 92 -3.78 -19.67 -9.12
C VAL A 92 -2.44 -20.36 -8.87
N LEU A 93 -1.69 -19.90 -7.86
CA LEU A 93 -0.44 -20.53 -7.43
C LEU A 93 -0.68 -21.97 -6.94
N ASN A 94 -1.72 -22.19 -6.13
CA ASN A 94 -2.06 -23.53 -5.63
C ASN A 94 -2.61 -24.47 -6.71
N ASN A 95 -3.21 -23.92 -7.77
CA ASN A 95 -3.71 -24.70 -8.90
C ASN A 95 -2.62 -25.13 -9.88
N ASP A 96 -1.42 -24.55 -9.78
CA ASP A 96 -0.28 -24.84 -10.65
C ASP A 96 -0.58 -24.60 -12.14
N ASP A 97 -1.26 -23.48 -12.42
CA ASP A 97 -1.70 -23.10 -13.77
C ASP A 97 -0.63 -22.27 -14.54
N ASP A 98 0.65 -22.23 -14.11
CA ASP A 98 1.75 -21.43 -14.70
C ASP A 98 1.46 -19.93 -14.87
N ARG A 99 0.47 -19.41 -14.14
CA ARG A 99 -0.02 -18.02 -14.27
C ARG A 99 0.37 -17.14 -13.09
N ALA A 100 0.88 -17.71 -12.01
CA ALA A 100 1.23 -17.00 -10.79
C ALA A 100 2.69 -17.27 -10.46
N TRP A 101 3.48 -16.21 -10.34
CA TRP A 101 4.90 -16.29 -10.04
C TRP A 101 5.24 -15.30 -8.94
N TYR A 102 6.23 -15.61 -8.10
CA TYR A 102 6.74 -14.72 -7.07
C TYR A 102 8.26 -14.79 -7.07
N GLY A 103 8.89 -13.73 -6.56
CA GLY A 103 10.35 -13.60 -6.61
C GLY A 103 10.83 -12.50 -7.55
N PRO A 104 11.98 -11.85 -7.25
CA PRO A 104 12.48 -10.76 -8.08
C PRO A 104 12.84 -11.16 -9.52
N LEU A 105 13.37 -12.37 -9.71
CA LEU A 105 13.85 -12.83 -11.02
C LEU A 105 12.69 -13.19 -11.93
N GLU A 106 11.77 -14.00 -11.41
CA GLU A 106 10.57 -14.48 -12.08
C GLU A 106 9.65 -13.31 -12.43
N ALA A 107 9.50 -12.35 -11.50
CA ALA A 107 8.76 -11.13 -11.75
C ALA A 107 9.42 -10.27 -12.85
N ALA A 108 10.75 -10.13 -12.85
CA ALA A 108 11.45 -9.38 -13.90
C ALA A 108 11.26 -10.02 -15.28
N LYS A 109 11.45 -11.34 -15.40
CA LYS A 109 11.21 -12.09 -16.64
C LYS A 109 9.76 -11.96 -17.13
N ALA A 110 8.78 -12.07 -16.22
CA ALA A 110 7.37 -11.87 -16.54
C ALA A 110 7.07 -10.46 -17.09
N VAL A 111 7.73 -9.43 -16.53
CA VAL A 111 7.61 -8.04 -16.99
C VAL A 111 8.22 -7.89 -18.39
N GLU A 112 9.32 -8.58 -18.69
CA GLU A 112 9.93 -8.55 -20.03
C GLU A 112 9.03 -9.18 -21.09
N LEU A 113 8.35 -10.28 -20.76
CA LEU A 113 7.41 -10.96 -21.65
C LEU A 113 6.10 -10.18 -21.87
N GLY A 114 5.79 -9.19 -21.04
CA GLY A 114 4.60 -8.36 -21.16
C GLY A 114 3.27 -9.07 -20.87
N ALA A 115 3.31 -10.22 -20.20
CA ALA A 115 2.16 -11.08 -19.93
C ALA A 115 1.35 -10.67 -18.68
N ILE A 116 1.64 -9.52 -18.06
CA ILE A 116 1.20 -9.22 -16.69
C ILE A 116 -0.24 -8.70 -16.65
N LYS A 117 -1.06 -9.35 -15.82
CA LYS A 117 -2.38 -8.87 -15.39
C LYS A 117 -2.24 -7.97 -14.16
N TYR A 118 -1.65 -8.51 -13.09
CA TYR A 118 -1.41 -7.79 -11.84
C TYR A 118 0.05 -7.93 -11.41
N PHE A 119 0.71 -6.81 -11.18
CA PHE A 119 2.02 -6.74 -10.54
C PHE A 119 1.83 -6.30 -9.10
N MET A 120 2.19 -7.17 -8.15
CA MET A 120 2.01 -6.97 -6.71
C MET A 120 3.37 -6.74 -6.07
N ILE A 121 3.49 -5.64 -5.32
CA ILE A 121 4.74 -5.25 -4.67
C ILE A 121 4.46 -4.63 -3.30
N THR A 122 5.29 -4.93 -2.31
CA THR A 122 5.18 -4.34 -0.98
C THR A 122 5.88 -2.97 -0.89
N ASP A 123 5.38 -2.12 0.00
CA ASP A 123 5.93 -0.78 0.22
C ASP A 123 7.33 -0.77 0.85
N THR A 124 7.75 -1.90 1.45
CA THR A 124 9.10 -2.13 1.97
C THR A 124 10.15 -2.08 0.86
N LEU A 125 9.88 -2.69 -0.29
CA LEU A 125 10.79 -2.69 -1.45
C LEU A 125 11.00 -1.30 -2.06
N PHE A 126 10.01 -0.41 -1.96
CA PHE A 126 10.17 1.00 -2.34
C PHE A 126 10.95 1.82 -1.29
N ARG A 127 10.89 1.43 -0.02
CA ARG A 127 11.57 2.10 1.08
C ARG A 127 12.96 1.54 1.39
N SER A 128 13.38 0.48 0.70
CA SER A 128 14.71 -0.13 0.86
C SER A 128 15.83 0.90 0.86
N ASP A 129 16.79 0.76 1.78
CA ASP A 129 17.96 1.65 1.90
C ASP A 129 18.88 1.57 0.68
N ASP A 130 18.79 0.48 -0.09
CA ASP A 130 19.52 0.32 -1.34
C ASP A 130 18.85 1.09 -2.48
N ILE A 131 19.54 2.14 -2.94
CA ILE A 131 19.10 3.00 -4.05
C ILE A 131 18.98 2.21 -5.35
N ALA A 132 19.82 1.21 -5.59
CA ALA A 132 19.79 0.40 -6.80
C ALA A 132 18.51 -0.44 -6.85
N VAL A 133 18.16 -1.11 -5.74
CA VAL A 133 16.94 -1.90 -5.59
C VAL A 133 15.70 -1.02 -5.78
N ARG A 134 15.67 0.15 -5.14
CA ARG A 134 14.55 1.10 -5.30
C ARG A 134 14.36 1.53 -6.76
N LYS A 135 15.45 1.89 -7.45
CA LYS A 135 15.39 2.28 -8.88
C LYS A 135 14.94 1.13 -9.77
N HIS A 136 15.38 -0.09 -9.49
CA HIS A 136 15.00 -1.28 -10.24
C HIS A 136 13.48 -1.51 -10.20
N TYR A 137 12.88 -1.53 -9.01
CA TYR A 137 11.44 -1.74 -8.87
C TYR A 137 10.61 -0.56 -9.41
N ILE A 138 11.09 0.69 -9.29
CA ILE A 138 10.45 1.83 -9.96
C ILE A 138 10.39 1.58 -11.48
N LYS A 139 11.51 1.20 -12.10
CA LYS A 139 11.57 0.91 -13.54
C LYS A 139 10.63 -0.23 -13.94
N LEU A 140 10.59 -1.33 -13.18
CA LEU A 140 9.68 -2.44 -13.44
C LEU A 140 8.21 -1.98 -13.38
N THR A 141 7.82 -1.21 -12.36
CA THR A 141 6.44 -0.72 -12.26
C THR A 141 6.05 0.24 -13.39
N GLU A 142 6.99 1.04 -13.90
CA GLU A 142 6.75 1.87 -15.09
C GLU A 142 6.56 1.02 -16.35
N GLN A 143 7.34 -0.05 -16.50
CA GLN A 143 7.25 -0.99 -17.61
C GLN A 143 5.94 -1.78 -17.61
N VAL A 144 5.48 -2.27 -16.45
CA VAL A 144 4.17 -2.94 -16.33
C VAL A 144 3.04 -2.02 -16.78
N LYS A 145 3.08 -0.76 -16.33
CA LYS A 145 2.05 0.24 -16.69
C LYS A 145 2.06 0.54 -18.18
N SER A 146 3.22 0.60 -18.82
CA SER A 146 3.31 0.87 -20.27
C SER A 146 2.80 -0.29 -21.12
N GLN A 147 2.89 -1.52 -20.59
CA GLN A 147 2.34 -2.74 -21.20
C GLN A 147 0.84 -2.94 -20.93
N GLY A 148 0.23 -2.07 -20.12
CA GLY A 148 -1.21 -2.14 -19.79
C GLY A 148 -1.55 -3.04 -18.61
N GLY A 149 -0.54 -3.57 -17.89
CA GLY A 149 -0.73 -4.30 -16.64
C GLY A 149 -1.07 -3.37 -15.48
N GLU A 150 -1.74 -3.89 -14.46
CA GLU A 150 -2.11 -3.13 -13.27
C GLU A 150 -1.09 -3.35 -12.13
N VAL A 151 -0.57 -2.25 -11.58
CA VAL A 151 0.38 -2.27 -10.45
C VAL A 151 -0.36 -2.03 -9.13
N LEU A 152 -0.19 -2.94 -8.18
CA LEU A 152 -0.78 -2.90 -6.84
C LEU A 152 0.33 -2.82 -5.81
N ILE A 153 0.26 -1.80 -4.95
CA ILE A 153 1.25 -1.57 -3.89
C ILE A 153 0.61 -1.94 -2.56
N PHE A 154 1.05 -3.08 -2.02
CA PHE A 154 0.62 -3.63 -0.75
C PHE A 154 1.35 -2.93 0.39
N SER A 155 0.59 -2.61 1.44
CA SER A 155 1.16 -2.09 2.68
C SER A 155 1.62 -3.25 3.54
N SER A 156 2.90 -3.26 3.92
CA SER A 156 3.46 -4.22 4.90
C SER A 156 2.77 -4.21 6.27
N LEU A 157 1.94 -3.21 6.54
CA LEU A 157 1.11 -3.13 7.76
C LEU A 157 -0.24 -3.87 7.64
N HIS A 158 -0.59 -4.39 6.47
CA HIS A 158 -1.82 -5.14 6.24
C HIS A 158 -1.49 -6.63 6.08
N GLU A 159 -2.38 -7.53 6.49
CA GLU A 159 -2.17 -8.98 6.45
C GLU A 159 -1.73 -9.49 5.06
N SER A 160 -2.38 -9.01 3.99
CA SER A 160 -1.97 -9.38 2.62
C SER A 160 -0.57 -8.88 2.24
N GLY A 161 -0.13 -7.75 2.80
CA GLY A 161 1.23 -7.25 2.61
C GLY A 161 2.26 -8.04 3.41
N GLU A 162 1.93 -8.42 4.66
CA GLU A 162 2.78 -9.30 5.47
C GLU A 162 2.97 -10.67 4.80
N GLN A 163 1.89 -11.24 4.24
CA GLN A 163 1.96 -12.50 3.51
C GLN A 163 2.75 -12.35 2.20
N LEU A 164 2.62 -11.24 1.48
CA LEU A 164 3.43 -10.99 0.28
C LEU A 164 4.92 -10.78 0.61
N ASP A 165 5.25 -10.12 1.72
CA ASP A 165 6.64 -9.97 2.19
C ASP A 165 7.27 -11.33 2.53
N GLN A 166 6.49 -12.29 3.05
CA GLN A 166 6.95 -13.68 3.24
C GLN A 166 7.27 -14.37 1.91
N LEU A 167 6.64 -13.93 0.82
CA LEU A 167 6.91 -14.35 -0.57
C LEU A 167 7.86 -13.37 -1.27
N THR A 168 8.91 -12.92 -0.58
CA THR A 168 9.96 -11.99 -1.09
C THR A 168 9.52 -10.54 -1.34
N GLY A 169 8.24 -10.21 -1.13
CA GLY A 169 7.70 -8.86 -1.29
C GLY A 169 7.27 -8.50 -2.72
N VAL A 170 7.48 -9.39 -3.69
CA VAL A 170 7.08 -9.18 -5.09
C VAL A 170 6.45 -10.44 -5.70
N ALA A 171 5.33 -10.26 -6.38
CA ALA A 171 4.61 -11.31 -7.09
C ALA A 171 3.90 -10.78 -8.32
N VAL A 172 3.61 -11.68 -9.26
CA VAL A 172 2.92 -11.38 -10.51
C VAL A 172 1.82 -12.40 -10.78
N LEU A 173 0.70 -11.88 -11.30
CA LEU A 173 -0.35 -12.69 -11.91
C LEU A 173 -0.40 -12.37 -13.40
N LEU A 174 -0.36 -13.41 -14.23
CA LEU A 174 -0.29 -13.31 -15.68
C LEU A 174 -1.67 -13.44 -16.33
N ASN A 175 -1.81 -12.88 -17.53
CA ASN A 175 -3.03 -13.01 -18.35
C ASN A 175 -3.16 -14.41 -18.97
N TYR A 176 -2.04 -15.06 -19.25
CA TYR A 176 -1.93 -16.38 -19.85
C TYR A 176 -0.80 -17.17 -19.17
N PRO A 177 -0.88 -18.52 -19.15
CA PRO A 177 0.18 -19.35 -18.58
C PRO A 177 1.49 -19.13 -19.32
N VAL A 178 2.56 -18.99 -18.56
CA VAL A 178 3.94 -18.94 -19.04
C VAL A 178 4.71 -19.92 -18.17
N ALA A 179 5.08 -21.06 -18.75
CA ALA A 179 5.89 -22.07 -18.10
C ALA A 179 7.34 -21.58 -17.96
N ASP A 180 8.06 -22.18 -17.01
CA ASP A 180 9.52 -22.16 -16.94
C ASP A 180 10.14 -20.76 -16.68
N LEU A 181 9.49 -19.90 -15.89
CA LEU A 181 10.10 -18.63 -15.48
C LEU A 181 11.19 -18.80 -14.42
N ASP A 182 11.16 -19.90 -13.68
CA ASP A 182 12.16 -20.31 -12.70
C ASP A 182 13.34 -21.07 -13.31
N GLU A 183 13.25 -21.52 -14.57
CA GLU A 183 14.40 -22.12 -15.24
C GLU A 183 15.48 -21.05 -15.48
N GLU A 184 16.67 -21.28 -14.95
CA GLU A 184 17.85 -20.50 -15.31
C GLU A 184 18.05 -20.67 -16.83
N GLU A 185 18.18 -19.57 -17.58
CA GLU A 185 18.65 -19.68 -18.96
C GLU A 185 19.98 -20.43 -18.88
N GLU A 186 20.03 -21.68 -19.36
CA GLU A 186 21.30 -22.37 -19.57
C GLU A 186 22.10 -21.48 -20.52
N GLU A 187 23.04 -20.70 -19.97
CA GLU A 187 23.98 -19.89 -20.74
C GLU A 187 24.77 -20.85 -21.65
N GLU A 188 24.41 -20.91 -22.95
CA GLU A 188 25.28 -21.44 -24.01
C GLU A 188 26.49 -20.51 -24.26
#